data_AF-A0A1I8J3H1-F1
#
_entry.id   AF-A0A1I8J3H1-F1
#
_cell.length_a   1.000
_cell.length_b   1.000
_cell.length_c   1.000
_cell.angle_alpha   90.00
_cell.angle_beta   90.00
_cell.angle_gamma   90.00
#
_symmetry.space_group_name_H-M   'P 1'
#
loop_
_entity.id
_entity.type
_entity.pdbx_description
1 polymer ?
#
loop_
_entity_poly.entity_id
_entity_poly.type
_entity_poly.pdbx_seq_one_letter_code
_entity_poly.pdbx_strand_id
1 'polypeptide(L)'
;TGWDSFDEHEIGFKELWSLYELIQTIEDEPPIVIDADDLLQQPEDYFKAYCSRIGLPYEPSMLKWDAARDSIAAKDEWAGWFEGVLGTTSFVKPLARKRQPSIDLPDYVMLSIERNLPYYHNFLAVKTRLEDIAED
;
A
#
# COMPACT_ATOMS: atom_id res chain seq x y z
N THR A 1 -3.95 24.05 1.04
CA THR A 1 -3.07 23.07 0.38
C THR A 1 -2.63 23.52 -1.01
N GLY A 2 -3.33 24.45 -1.70
CA GLY A 2 -2.86 25.03 -2.97
C GLY A 2 -3.07 24.15 -4.20
N TRP A 3 -3.54 22.91 -4.00
CA TRP A 3 -3.91 21.97 -5.05
C TRP A 3 -5.35 22.24 -5.49
N ASP A 4 -5.53 22.70 -6.73
CA ASP A 4 -6.81 22.99 -7.37
C ASP A 4 -7.09 22.08 -8.58
N SER A 5 -6.15 21.19 -8.89
CA SER A 5 -6.16 20.30 -10.03
C SER A 5 -5.81 18.87 -9.60
N PHE A 6 -6.18 17.92 -10.44
CA PHE A 6 -5.96 16.49 -10.26
C PHE A 6 -5.32 15.94 -11.52
N ASP A 7 -4.21 15.23 -11.37
CA ASP A 7 -3.55 14.51 -12.44
C ASP A 7 -3.66 13.00 -12.16
N GLU A 8 -4.20 12.24 -13.13
CA GLU A 8 -4.39 10.80 -12.99
C GLU A 8 -3.06 10.04 -12.86
N HIS A 9 -1.95 10.61 -13.37
CA HIS A 9 -0.63 10.01 -13.28
C HIS A 9 -0.04 10.03 -11.85
N GLU A 10 -0.58 10.86 -10.95
CA GLU A 10 -0.16 10.88 -9.54
C GLU A 10 -0.69 9.66 -8.77
N ILE A 11 -1.69 8.94 -9.29
CA ILE A 11 -2.18 7.68 -8.70
C ILE A 11 -1.23 6.52 -9.02
N GLY A 12 -0.66 6.49 -10.23
CA GLY A 12 0.44 5.61 -10.59
C GLY A 12 0.11 4.13 -10.83
N PHE A 13 -1.17 3.69 -10.86
CA PHE A 13 -1.48 2.25 -11.04
C PHE A 13 -0.96 1.70 -12.37
N LYS A 14 -1.10 2.45 -13.47
CA LYS A 14 -0.61 2.05 -14.79
C LYS A 14 0.92 1.96 -14.81
N GLU A 15 1.59 2.95 -14.24
CA GLU A 15 3.04 3.05 -14.17
C GLU A 15 3.62 1.92 -13.29
N LEU A 16 3.00 1.65 -12.14
CA LEU A 16 3.35 0.53 -11.27
C LEU A 16 3.14 -0.82 -11.97
N TRP A 17 2.05 -1.01 -12.72
CA TRP A 17 1.83 -2.25 -13.47
C TRP A 17 2.86 -2.43 -14.58
N SER A 18 3.20 -1.35 -15.28
CA SER A 18 4.26 -1.37 -16.31
C SER A 18 5.62 -1.76 -15.69
N LEU A 19 5.92 -1.28 -14.48
CA LEU A 19 7.10 -1.69 -13.73
C LEU A 19 7.03 -3.17 -13.31
N TYR A 20 5.87 -3.64 -12.85
CA TYR A 20 5.66 -5.05 -12.49
C TYR A 20 5.90 -5.98 -13.70
N GLU A 21 5.35 -5.64 -14.87
CA GLU A 21 5.58 -6.36 -16.12
C GLU A 21 7.06 -6.34 -16.51
N LEU A 22 7.72 -5.19 -16.41
CA LEU A 22 9.15 -5.08 -16.71
C LEU A 22 9.99 -5.99 -15.81
N ILE A 23 9.75 -5.99 -14.49
CA ILE A 23 10.52 -6.82 -13.55
C ILE A 23 10.36 -8.31 -13.88
N GLN A 24 9.15 -8.75 -14.27
CA GLN A 24 8.94 -10.14 -14.72
C GLN A 24 9.72 -10.53 -15.99
N THR A 25 10.22 -9.56 -16.77
CA THR A 25 11.07 -9.86 -17.94
C THR A 25 12.55 -10.00 -17.59
N ILE A 26 12.97 -9.56 -16.40
CA ILE A 26 14.38 -9.50 -16.00
C ILE A 26 14.70 -10.40 -14.79
N GLU A 27 13.70 -10.74 -13.97
CA GLU A 27 13.83 -11.65 -12.84
C GLU A 27 13.11 -12.97 -13.12
N ASP A 28 13.67 -14.08 -12.64
CA ASP A 28 13.03 -15.41 -12.74
C ASP A 28 11.79 -15.52 -11.84
N GLU A 29 11.76 -14.71 -10.79
CA GLU A 29 10.73 -14.71 -9.76
C GLU A 29 9.82 -13.49 -9.90
N PRO A 30 8.48 -13.65 -9.78
CA PRO A 30 7.57 -12.52 -9.88
C PRO A 30 7.76 -11.54 -8.71
N PRO A 31 7.55 -10.22 -8.93
CA PRO A 31 7.60 -9.23 -7.86
C PRO A 31 6.61 -9.52 -6.75
N ILE A 32 7.00 -9.25 -5.51
CA ILE A 32 6.14 -9.37 -4.35
C ILE A 32 5.13 -8.21 -4.34
N VAL A 33 3.85 -8.52 -4.22
CA VAL A 33 2.76 -7.53 -4.13
C VAL A 33 1.99 -7.80 -2.85
N ILE A 34 2.07 -6.91 -1.86
CA ILE A 34 1.35 -7.05 -0.60
C ILE A 34 0.22 -6.03 -0.55
N ASP A 35 -1.01 -6.50 -0.35
CA ASP A 35 -2.16 -5.64 -0.10
C ASP A 35 -2.05 -5.01 1.31
N ALA A 36 -2.24 -3.69 1.38
CA ALA A 36 -2.08 -2.96 2.64
C ALA A 36 -3.13 -3.35 3.69
N ASP A 37 -4.38 -3.62 3.29
CA ASP A 37 -5.44 -4.04 4.21
C ASP A 37 -5.15 -5.46 4.74
N ASP A 38 -4.52 -6.33 3.95
CA ASP A 38 -4.09 -7.66 4.40
C ASP A 38 -2.87 -7.58 5.35
N LEU A 39 -1.87 -6.75 5.00
CA LEU A 39 -0.70 -6.50 5.85
C LEU A 39 -1.10 -6.00 7.23
N LEU A 40 -2.01 -5.02 7.30
CA LEU A 40 -2.45 -4.47 8.58
C LEU A 40 -3.28 -5.45 9.42
N GLN A 41 -3.85 -6.49 8.80
CA GLN A 41 -4.56 -7.55 9.52
C GLN A 41 -3.62 -8.61 10.10
N GLN A 42 -2.55 -8.96 9.40
CA GLN A 42 -1.62 -10.04 9.76
C GLN A 42 -0.14 -9.64 9.53
N PRO A 43 0.36 -8.58 10.20
CA PRO A 43 1.65 -7.98 9.86
C PRO A 43 2.83 -8.91 10.10
N GLU A 44 2.80 -9.72 11.16
CA GLU A 44 3.85 -10.69 11.47
C GLU A 44 3.97 -11.77 10.40
N ASP A 45 2.85 -12.32 9.95
CA ASP A 45 2.85 -13.41 8.96
C ASP A 45 3.30 -12.90 7.59
N TYR A 46 2.85 -11.71 7.19
CA TYR A 46 3.31 -11.07 5.95
C TYR A 46 4.80 -10.70 5.99
N PHE A 47 5.34 -10.23 7.12
CA PHE A 47 6.78 -9.97 7.23
C PHE A 47 7.60 -11.26 7.21
N LYS A 48 7.14 -12.34 7.85
CA LYS A 48 7.80 -13.66 7.75
C LYS A 48 7.84 -14.15 6.31
N ALA A 49 6.71 -14.09 5.62
CA ALA A 49 6.57 -14.41 4.21
C ALA A 49 7.53 -13.57 3.34
N TYR A 50 7.49 -12.25 3.50
CA TYR A 50 8.35 -11.32 2.77
C TYR A 50 9.82 -11.60 3.01
N CYS A 51 10.25 -11.70 4.27
CA CYS A 51 11.62 -12.00 4.67
C CYS A 51 12.11 -13.33 4.06
N SER A 52 11.29 -14.39 4.16
CA SER A 52 11.62 -15.69 3.55
C SER A 52 11.81 -15.58 2.04
N ARG A 53 10.95 -14.80 1.37
CA ARG A 53 10.99 -14.64 -0.08
C ARG A 53 12.26 -13.92 -0.57
N ILE A 54 12.74 -12.95 0.19
CA ILE A 54 13.95 -12.18 -0.15
C ILE A 54 15.22 -12.72 0.50
N GLY A 55 15.16 -13.86 1.20
CA GLY A 55 16.31 -14.51 1.84
C GLY A 55 16.85 -13.78 3.06
N LEU A 56 16.01 -13.03 3.79
CA LEU A 56 16.37 -12.37 5.05
C LEU A 56 15.73 -13.07 6.25
N PRO A 57 16.38 -13.08 7.43
CA PRO A 57 15.73 -13.53 8.66
C PRO A 57 14.68 -12.52 9.12
N TYR A 58 13.53 -13.01 9.58
CA TYR A 58 12.53 -12.19 10.24
C TYR A 58 12.98 -11.82 11.66
N GLU A 59 12.83 -10.54 12.02
CA GLU A 59 13.08 -10.04 13.38
C GLU A 59 11.81 -9.35 13.93
N PRO A 60 11.33 -9.69 15.13
CA PRO A 60 10.12 -9.06 15.70
C PRO A 60 10.22 -7.55 15.90
N SER A 61 11.44 -6.99 15.91
CA SER A 61 11.67 -5.54 15.96
C SER A 61 11.24 -4.83 14.67
N MET A 62 11.13 -5.52 13.53
CA MET A 62 10.70 -4.94 12.25
C MET A 62 9.26 -4.39 12.32
N LEU A 63 8.44 -4.88 13.25
CA LEU A 63 7.06 -4.45 13.45
C LEU A 63 6.92 -3.35 14.51
N LYS A 64 8.03 -2.82 15.03
CA LYS A 64 8.06 -1.86 16.14
C LYS A 64 8.89 -0.64 15.78
N TRP A 65 8.39 0.53 16.13
CA TRP A 65 9.08 1.79 15.95
C TRP A 65 8.73 2.79 17.05
N ASP A 66 9.54 3.84 17.18
CA ASP A 66 9.24 4.95 18.09
C ASP A 66 8.21 5.90 17.45
N ALA A 67 7.34 6.46 18.30
CA ALA A 67 6.37 7.44 17.82
C ALA A 67 7.08 8.71 17.35
N ALA A 68 6.76 9.17 16.14
CA ALA A 68 7.40 10.31 15.47
C ALA A 68 6.65 11.64 15.69
N ARG A 69 5.99 11.81 16.85
CA ARG A 69 5.09 12.95 17.14
C ARG A 69 5.73 14.33 16.96
N ASP A 70 7.05 14.44 17.14
CA ASP A 70 7.80 15.69 17.03
C ASP A 70 8.57 15.85 15.71
N SER A 71 8.40 14.93 14.76
CA SER A 71 9.10 14.91 13.48
C SER A 71 8.76 16.12 12.59
N ILE A 72 9.59 16.38 11.57
CA ILE A 72 9.36 17.45 10.58
C ILE A 72 8.01 17.24 9.87
N ALA A 73 7.67 15.99 9.58
CA ALA A 73 6.39 15.59 8.99
C ALA A 73 5.17 15.95 9.87
N ALA A 74 5.35 16.15 11.17
CA ALA A 74 4.27 16.61 12.06
C ALA A 74 4.05 18.13 12.00
N LYS A 75 4.93 18.88 11.33
CA LYS A 75 5.00 20.35 11.38
C LYS A 75 4.96 21.01 10.00
N ASP A 76 4.89 20.23 8.93
CA ASP A 76 4.85 20.72 7.56
C ASP A 76 3.42 20.73 7.00
N GLU A 77 3.29 21.16 5.74
CA GLU A 77 2.02 21.22 5.02
C GLU A 77 1.36 19.85 4.79
N TRP A 78 2.09 18.76 5.04
CA TRP A 78 1.65 17.37 4.91
C TRP A 78 1.25 16.74 6.26
N ALA A 79 1.31 17.49 7.37
CA ALA A 79 0.99 16.97 8.71
C ALA A 79 -0.36 16.23 8.79
N GLY A 80 -1.38 16.69 8.05
CA GLY A 80 -2.69 16.03 8.00
C GLY A 80 -2.66 14.62 7.37
N TRP A 81 -1.73 14.34 6.46
CA TRP A 81 -1.54 13.01 5.88
C TRP A 81 -0.88 12.04 6.87
N PHE A 82 -0.04 12.56 7.76
CA PHE A 82 0.72 11.74 8.71
C PHE A 82 0.05 11.60 10.08
N GLU A 83 -0.99 12.37 10.38
CA GLU A 83 -1.66 12.38 11.69
C GLU A 83 -2.01 10.97 12.20
N GLY A 84 -2.48 10.09 11.31
CA GLY A 84 -2.84 8.71 11.64
C GLY A 84 -1.66 7.79 11.98
N VAL A 85 -0.42 8.14 11.61
CA VAL A 85 0.77 7.29 11.79
C VAL A 85 1.77 7.85 12.80
N LEU A 86 1.84 9.17 12.99
CA LEU A 86 2.85 9.85 13.84
C LEU A 86 2.84 9.36 15.30
N GLY A 87 1.68 8.95 15.81
CA GLY A 87 1.52 8.46 17.18
C GLY A 87 1.67 6.95 17.35
N THR A 88 1.87 6.20 16.26
CA THR A 88 1.93 4.73 16.27
C THR A 88 3.32 4.24 16.63
N THR A 89 3.40 3.02 17.17
CA THR A 89 4.65 2.33 17.50
C THR A 89 4.73 0.91 16.92
N SER A 90 3.71 0.54 16.14
CA SER A 90 3.56 -0.73 15.44
C SER A 90 2.41 -0.61 14.44
N PHE A 91 2.22 -1.62 13.58
CA PHE A 91 1.08 -1.67 12.68
C PHE A 91 -0.24 -1.66 13.46
N VAL A 92 -1.16 -0.78 13.05
CA VAL A 92 -2.47 -0.63 13.68
C VAL A 92 -3.52 -1.18 12.75
N LYS A 93 -4.30 -2.16 13.23
CA LYS A 93 -5.43 -2.69 12.46
C LYS A 93 -6.39 -1.55 12.10
N PRO A 94 -6.86 -1.45 10.85
CA PRO A 94 -7.74 -0.38 10.45
C PRO A 94 -9.01 -0.43 11.30
N LEU A 95 -9.46 0.74 11.78
CA LEU A 95 -10.82 0.86 12.30
C LEU A 95 -11.79 0.54 11.17
N ALA A 96 -12.94 -0.06 11.51
CA ALA A 96 -13.99 -0.30 10.54
C ALA A 96 -14.28 0.99 9.76
N ARG A 97 -14.10 0.97 8.43
CA ARG A 97 -14.32 2.14 7.57
C ARG A 97 -15.76 2.62 7.81
N LYS A 98 -15.89 3.83 8.33
CA LYS A 98 -17.20 4.49 8.38
C LYS A 98 -17.66 4.66 6.93
N ARG A 99 -18.91 4.31 6.62
CA ARG A 99 -19.49 4.62 5.31
C ARG A 99 -19.33 6.11 5.08
N GLN A 100 -18.56 6.46 4.06
CA GLN A 100 -18.52 7.84 3.59
C GLN A 100 -19.83 8.12 2.85
N PRO A 101 -20.37 9.35 2.96
CA PRO A 101 -21.52 9.75 2.17
C PRO A 101 -21.20 9.58 0.68
N SER A 102 -22.19 9.18 -0.10
CA SER A 102 -22.07 9.21 -1.56
C SER A 102 -21.83 10.65 -1.98
N ILE A 103 -20.71 10.90 -2.64
CA ILE A 103 -20.41 12.18 -3.27
C ILE A 103 -20.59 12.05 -4.78
N ASP A 104 -21.08 13.10 -5.41
CA ASP A 104 -21.08 13.18 -6.88
C ASP A 104 -19.66 13.53 -7.33
N LEU A 105 -19.04 12.63 -8.09
CA LEU A 105 -17.65 12.79 -8.52
C LEU A 105 -17.63 13.49 -9.89
N PRO A 106 -16.73 14.45 -10.11
CA PRO A 106 -16.56 15.05 -11.44
C PRO A 106 -16.24 13.99 -12.50
N ASP A 107 -16.71 14.18 -13.72
CA ASP A 107 -16.51 13.25 -14.85
C ASP A 107 -15.04 12.85 -15.06
N TYR A 108 -14.11 13.81 -14.90
CA TYR A 108 -12.68 13.54 -15.07
C TYR A 108 -12.13 12.58 -13.99
N VAL A 109 -12.69 12.58 -12.78
CA VAL A 109 -12.33 11.63 -11.71
C VAL A 109 -12.90 10.25 -12.04
N MET A 110 -14.15 10.18 -12.52
CA MET A 110 -14.77 8.93 -12.94
C MET A 110 -13.98 8.27 -14.08
N LEU A 111 -13.57 9.05 -15.09
CA LEU A 111 -12.71 8.58 -16.17
C LEU A 111 -11.36 8.06 -15.66
N SER A 112 -10.76 8.75 -14.69
CA SER A 112 -9.51 8.28 -14.06
C SER A 112 -9.71 6.94 -13.34
N ILE A 113 -10.84 6.75 -12.64
CA ILE A 113 -11.17 5.46 -12.01
C ILE A 113 -11.28 4.37 -13.08
N GLU A 114 -12.06 4.60 -14.15
CA GLU A 114 -12.25 3.63 -15.23
C GLU A 114 -10.93 3.22 -15.89
N ARG A 115 -10.03 4.17 -16.13
CA ARG A 115 -8.71 3.92 -16.74
C ARG A 115 -7.77 3.13 -15.84
N ASN A 116 -7.85 3.31 -14.52
CA ASN A 116 -6.93 2.69 -13.57
C ASN A 116 -7.45 1.38 -12.98
N LEU A 117 -8.75 1.15 -13.00
CA LEU A 117 -9.39 -0.03 -12.40
C LEU A 117 -8.85 -1.37 -12.93
N PRO A 118 -8.56 -1.55 -14.25
CA PRO A 118 -7.96 -2.79 -14.74
C PRO A 118 -6.61 -3.10 -14.08
N TYR A 119 -5.74 -2.10 -13.89
CA TYR A 119 -4.44 -2.29 -13.25
C TYR A 119 -4.56 -2.60 -11.76
N TYR A 120 -5.50 -1.96 -11.08
CA TYR A 120 -5.85 -2.31 -9.70
C TYR A 120 -6.29 -3.78 -9.59
N HIS A 121 -7.14 -4.24 -10.51
CA HIS A 121 -7.57 -5.65 -10.55
C HIS A 121 -6.43 -6.61 -10.89
N ASN A 122 -5.49 -6.22 -11.76
CA ASN A 122 -4.29 -7.00 -12.02
C ASN A 122 -3.48 -7.19 -10.73
N PHE A 123 -3.26 -6.13 -9.95
CA PHE A 123 -2.59 -6.23 -8.64
C PHE A 123 -3.35 -7.12 -7.65
N LEU A 124 -4.69 -7.04 -7.59
CA LEU A 124 -5.48 -7.94 -6.76
C LEU A 124 -5.37 -9.41 -7.18
N ALA A 125 -5.18 -9.68 -8.47
CA ALA A 125 -5.02 -11.03 -8.99
C ALA A 125 -3.65 -11.62 -8.63
N VAL A 126 -2.59 -10.80 -8.61
CA VAL A 126 -1.20 -11.25 -8.36
C VAL A 126 -0.71 -10.97 -6.93
N LYS A 127 -1.55 -10.41 -6.06
CA LYS A 127 -1.14 -10.15 -4.67
C LYS A 127 -0.71 -11.44 -3.99
N THR A 128 0.30 -11.32 -3.14
CA THR A 128 0.73 -12.37 -2.22
C THR A 128 -0.42 -12.73 -1.29
N ARG A 129 -0.73 -14.03 -1.22
CA ARG A 129 -1.67 -14.59 -0.26
C ARG A 129 -0.91 -15.52 0.66
N LEU A 130 -1.17 -15.42 1.96
CA LEU A 130 -0.45 -16.24 2.94
C LEU A 130 -0.73 -17.74 2.75
N GLU A 131 -1.91 -18.10 2.24
CA GLU A 131 -2.25 -19.48 1.89
C GLU A 131 -1.34 -20.08 0.82
N ASP A 132 -0.84 -19.28 -0.12
CA ASP A 132 0.00 -19.76 -1.23
C ASP A 132 1.44 -20.06 -0.79
N ILE A 133 1.84 -19.61 0.41
CA ILE A 133 3.20 -19.76 0.96
C ILE A 133 3.30 -20.97 1.88
N ALA A 134 2.18 -21.42 2.45
CA ALA A 134 2.15 -22.52 3.42
C ALA A 134 2.30 -23.92 2.78
N GLU A 135 2.33 -24.02 1.44
CA GLU A 135 2.40 -25.28 0.70
C GLU A 135 3.83 -25.68 0.27
N ASP A 136 4.85 -24.84 0.51
CA ASP A 136 6.27 -25.09 0.25
C ASP A 136 7.06 -25.46 1.53
#